data_AF-A0A0P9D1V4-F1
#
_entry.id   AF-A0A0P9D1V4-F1
#
_cell.length_a   1.000
_cell.length_b   1.000
_cell.length_c   1.000
_cell.angle_alpha   90.00
_cell.angle_beta   90.00
_cell.angle_gamma   90.00
#
_symmetry.space_group_name_H-M   'P 1'
#
loop_
_entity.id
_entity.type
_entity.pdbx_description
1 polymer ?
#
loop_
_entity_poly.entity_id
_entity_poly.type
_entity_poly.pdbx_seq_one_letter_code
_entity_poly.pdbx_strand_id
1 'polypeptide(L)'
;MITCPKCSNDTQTSGLVTAQGEVMLAGTIAKPPRPVLAQVCSACGYIELYAPLMLDQPEQSVAEAETPAEAAAPALGDVVAA
;
A
#
# COMPACT_ATOMS: atom_id res chain seq x y z
N MET A 1 -9.78 -9.98 -7.70
CA MET A 1 -10.28 -9.25 -8.89
C MET A 1 -11.22 -8.17 -8.38
N ILE A 2 -11.09 -6.93 -8.84
CA ILE A 2 -12.00 -5.84 -8.43
C ILE A 2 -13.26 -5.94 -9.29
N THR A 3 -14.43 -5.88 -8.65
CA THR A 3 -15.73 -6.01 -9.33
C THR A 3 -16.34 -4.65 -9.63
N CYS A 4 -16.93 -4.49 -10.81
CA CYS A 4 -17.58 -3.25 -11.25
C CYS A 4 -18.81 -2.94 -10.38
N PRO A 5 -18.91 -1.73 -9.79
CA PRO A 5 -20.06 -1.36 -8.94
C PRO A 5 -21.37 -1.16 -9.71
N LYS A 6 -21.34 -1.21 -11.06
CA LYS A 6 -22.51 -1.00 -11.92
C LYS A 6 -23.10 -2.29 -12.50
N CYS A 7 -22.27 -3.24 -12.90
CA CYS A 7 -22.73 -4.46 -13.58
C CYS A 7 -22.14 -5.75 -13.00
N SER A 8 -21.36 -5.66 -11.92
CA SER A 8 -20.73 -6.80 -11.21
C SER A 8 -19.75 -7.64 -12.02
N ASN A 9 -19.43 -7.27 -13.26
CA ASN A 9 -18.34 -7.88 -14.03
C ASN A 9 -16.97 -7.43 -13.50
N ASP A 10 -15.93 -8.14 -13.90
CA ASP A 10 -14.57 -7.79 -13.53
C ASP A 10 -14.12 -6.44 -14.13
N THR A 11 -13.28 -5.73 -13.38
CA THR A 11 -12.57 -4.54 -13.86
C THR A 11 -11.09 -4.84 -14.08
N GLN A 12 -10.49 -4.09 -14.99
CA GLN A 12 -9.05 -4.12 -15.24
C GLN A 12 -8.43 -2.77 -14.89
N THR A 13 -7.23 -2.81 -14.35
CA THR A 13 -6.45 -1.60 -14.07
C THR A 13 -5.77 -1.12 -15.35
N SER A 14 -5.92 0.15 -15.67
CA SER A 14 -5.30 0.79 -16.85
C SER A 14 -4.72 2.15 -16.49
N GLY A 15 -3.65 2.55 -17.16
CA GLY A 15 -3.16 3.94 -17.13
C GLY A 15 -3.97 4.83 -18.08
N LEU A 16 -4.03 6.14 -17.79
CA LEU A 16 -4.55 7.15 -18.71
C LEU A 16 -3.40 7.78 -19.52
N VAL A 17 -3.54 7.76 -20.85
CA VAL A 17 -2.56 8.32 -21.78
C VAL A 17 -3.24 9.19 -22.83
N THR A 18 -2.53 10.21 -23.29
CA THR A 18 -2.88 11.05 -24.45
C THR A 18 -1.79 10.91 -25.52
N ALA A 19 -2.00 11.53 -26.69
CA ALA A 19 -0.96 11.59 -27.74
C ALA A 19 0.34 12.28 -27.27
N GLN A 20 0.29 13.05 -26.19
CA GLN A 20 1.43 13.80 -25.63
C GLN A 20 2.12 13.06 -24.48
N GLY A 21 1.55 11.95 -24.00
CA GLY A 21 2.09 11.17 -22.88
C GLY A 21 1.04 10.84 -21.81
N GLU A 22 1.52 10.39 -20.65
CA GLU A 22 0.69 10.03 -19.50
C GLU A 22 -0.09 11.23 -18.93
N VAL A 23 -1.32 10.97 -18.48
CA VAL A 23 -2.12 11.96 -17.77
C VAL A 23 -1.69 12.01 -16.32
N MET A 24 -1.18 13.17 -15.91
CA MET A 24 -0.70 13.41 -14.56
C MET A 24 -1.70 14.28 -13.78
N LEU A 25 -2.03 13.88 -12.55
CA LEU A 25 -2.69 14.74 -11.58
C LEU A 25 -1.67 15.75 -11.05
N ALA A 26 -1.97 17.04 -11.19
CA ALA A 26 -1.20 18.10 -10.54
C ALA A 26 -1.23 17.86 -9.03
N GLY A 27 -0.06 17.59 -8.43
CA GLY A 27 0.02 17.33 -7.00
C GLY A 27 -0.52 18.49 -6.16
N THR A 28 -0.93 18.20 -4.92
CA THR A 28 -1.29 19.23 -3.94
C THR A 28 -0.03 19.89 -3.36
N ILE A 29 -0.17 20.86 -2.45
CA ILE A 29 0.96 21.54 -1.79
C ILE A 29 2.01 20.51 -1.34
N ALA A 30 3.25 20.72 -1.77
CA ALA A 30 4.43 19.89 -1.51
C ALA A 30 4.41 18.45 -2.07
N LYS A 31 3.48 18.08 -2.97
CA LYS A 31 3.47 16.76 -3.63
C LYS A 31 3.78 16.88 -5.12
N PRO A 32 4.65 16.03 -5.70
CA PRO A 32 4.91 16.03 -7.13
C PRO A 32 3.67 15.59 -7.93
N PRO A 33 3.62 15.91 -9.25
CA PRO A 33 2.63 15.34 -10.16
C PRO A 33 2.68 13.81 -10.15
N ARG A 34 1.52 13.16 -10.29
CA ARG A 34 1.38 11.69 -10.20
C ARG A 34 0.51 11.14 -11.32
N PRO A 35 0.76 9.91 -11.83
CA PRO A 35 -0.05 9.35 -12.90
C PRO A 35 -1.46 9.04 -12.42
N VAL A 36 -2.45 9.23 -13.30
CA VAL A 36 -3.83 8.82 -13.06
C VAL A 36 -4.02 7.37 -13.52
N LEU A 37 -4.49 6.52 -12.61
CA LEU A 37 -4.89 5.15 -12.90
C LEU A 37 -6.41 5.06 -13.03
N ALA A 38 -6.89 4.06 -13.74
CA ALA A 38 -8.30 3.76 -13.89
C ALA A 38 -8.60 2.29 -13.60
N GLN A 39 -9.76 2.04 -12.99
CA GLN A 39 -10.43 0.75 -13.09
C GLN A 39 -11.45 0.83 -14.23
N VAL A 40 -11.31 -0.03 -15.23
CA VAL A 40 -12.15 -0.03 -16.43
C VAL A 40 -12.95 -1.33 -16.49
N CYS A 41 -14.27 -1.21 -16.61
CA CYS A 41 -15.14 -2.33 -16.92
C CYS A 41 -15.41 -2.38 -18.42
N SER A 42 -14.84 -3.37 -19.12
CA SER A 42 -15.06 -3.57 -20.56
C SER A 42 -16.49 -4.02 -20.91
N ALA A 43 -17.24 -4.56 -19.93
CA ALA A 43 -18.59 -5.05 -20.15
C ALA A 43 -19.64 -3.93 -20.25
N CYS A 44 -19.52 -2.87 -19.45
CA CYS A 44 -20.50 -1.77 -19.41
C CYS A 44 -19.90 -0.38 -19.67
N GLY A 45 -18.58 -0.27 -19.83
CA GLY A 45 -17.89 1.00 -20.07
C GLY A 45 -17.72 1.89 -18.84
N TYR A 46 -18.02 1.39 -17.62
CA TYR A 46 -17.77 2.13 -16.40
C TYR A 46 -16.27 2.32 -16.16
N ILE A 47 -15.89 3.56 -15.82
CA ILE A 47 -14.51 3.96 -15.52
C ILE A 47 -14.49 4.69 -14.18
N GLU A 48 -13.58 4.30 -13.32
CA GLU A 48 -13.30 4.98 -12.06
C GLU A 48 -11.83 5.37 -11.99
N LEU A 49 -11.55 6.63 -11.65
CA LEU A 49 -10.22 7.21 -11.68
C LEU A 49 -9.62 7.33 -10.29
N TYR A 50 -8.34 6.97 -10.18
CA TYR A 50 -7.58 6.95 -8.94
C TYR A 50 -6.24 7.65 -9.13
N ALA A 51 -5.87 8.48 -8.16
CA ALA A 51 -4.51 9.01 -8.05
C ALA A 51 -3.83 8.34 -6.85
N PRO A 52 -2.76 7.56 -7.05
CA PRO A 52 -2.13 6.82 -5.96
C PRO A 52 -1.61 7.79 -4.88
N LEU A 53 -2.03 7.55 -3.65
CA LEU A 53 -1.44 8.18 -2.47
C LEU A 53 -0.09 7.51 -2.23
N MET A 54 1.00 8.26 -2.35
CA MET A 54 2.23 7.88 -1.68
C MET A 54 1.97 8.09 -0.19
N LEU A 55 1.76 6.99 0.52
CA LEU A 55 2.04 6.93 1.94
C LEU A 55 3.57 6.91 2.00
N ASP A 56 4.19 8.08 2.19
CA ASP A 56 5.53 8.12 2.77
C ASP A 56 5.44 7.21 4.01
N GLN A 57 6.30 6.19 4.09
CA GLN A 57 6.18 5.08 5.04
C GLN A 57 5.76 5.55 6.44
N PRO A 58 4.95 4.75 7.16
CA PRO A 58 4.51 5.12 8.50
C PRO A 58 5.75 5.43 9.32
N GLU A 59 5.77 6.61 9.95
CA GLU A 59 6.66 6.88 11.06
C GLU A 59 6.56 5.66 11.98
N GLN A 60 7.66 4.90 12.12
CA GLN A 60 7.70 3.77 13.05
C GLN A 60 7.16 4.29 14.38
N SER A 61 6.02 3.77 14.82
CA SER A 61 5.44 4.19 16.07
C SER A 61 6.44 3.86 17.16
N VAL A 62 6.84 4.87 17.92
CA VAL A 62 7.84 4.76 19.00
C VAL A 62 7.48 3.64 20.00
N ALA A 63 6.19 3.27 20.08
CA ALA A 63 5.68 2.17 20.89
C ALA A 63 6.17 0.76 20.46
N GLU A 64 6.55 0.54 19.19
CA GLU A 64 7.10 -0.75 18.75
C GLU A 64 8.57 -0.96 19.18
N ALA A 65 9.26 0.09 19.62
CA ALA A 65 10.67 0.02 20.06
C ALA A 65 10.84 -0.44 21.52
N GLU A 66 9.77 -0.52 22.32
CA GLU A 66 9.82 -0.85 23.76
C GLU A 66 9.38 -2.30 24.05
N THR A 67 9.79 -3.27 23.25
CA THR A 67 9.81 -4.67 23.72
C THR A 67 11.25 -5.05 24.05
N PRO A 68 11.71 -4.93 25.31
CA PRO A 68 12.96 -5.52 25.73
C PRO A 68 12.85 -7.03 25.51
N ALA A 69 13.72 -7.56 24.66
CA ALA A 69 13.95 -8.99 24.56
C ALA A 69 14.35 -9.50 25.96
N GLU A 70 13.49 -10.35 26.49
CA GLU A 70 13.64 -11.11 27.73
C GLU A 70 15.06 -11.69 27.81
N ALA A 71 15.90 -11.11 28.67
CA ALA A 71 17.22 -11.63 28.97
C ALA A 71 17.02 -12.97 29.71
N ALA A 72 17.49 -14.03 29.05
CA ALA A 72 17.44 -15.41 29.50
C ALA A 72 17.76 -15.56 30.99
N ALA A 73 16.85 -16.21 31.71
CA ALA A 73 17.05 -16.64 33.09
C ALA A 73 18.31 -17.51 33.21
N PRO A 74 19.21 -17.28 34.17
CA PRO A 74 20.32 -18.20 34.41
C PRO A 74 19.77 -19.51 34.98
N ALA A 75 20.05 -20.62 34.30
CA ALA A 75 19.74 -21.96 34.79
C ALA A 75 20.54 -22.24 36.07
N LEU A 76 19.84 -22.46 37.17
CA LEU A 76 20.37 -23.02 38.41
C LEU A 76 20.47 -24.53 38.27
N GLY A 77 21.68 -25.07 38.45
CA GLY A 77 21.89 -26.44 38.91
C GLY A 77 22.77 -27.31 38.01
N ASP A 78 23.97 -27.64 38.49
CA ASP A 78 24.32 -29.05 38.68
C ASP A 78 25.39 -29.21 39.76
N VAL A 79 24.97 -29.85 40.84
CA VAL A 79 25.78 -30.42 41.90
C VAL A 79 26.44 -31.68 41.34
N VAL A 80 27.77 -31.78 41.41
CA VAL A 80 28.45 -33.07 41.29
C VAL A 80 29.31 -33.29 42.53
N ALA A 81 28.83 -34.21 43.36
CA ALA A 81 29.60 -34.91 44.36
C ALA A 81 30.28 -36.13 43.71
N ALA A 82 31.60 -36.25 43.87
CA ALA A 82 32.35 -37.52 43.98
C ALA A 82 33.78 -37.21 44.42
#